data_AF-A0A316QJ59-F1
#
_entry.id   AF-A0A316QJ59-F1
#
_cell.length_a   1.000
_cell.length_b   1.000
_cell.length_c   1.000
_cell.angle_alpha   90.00
_cell.angle_beta   90.00
_cell.angle_gamma   90.00
#
_symmetry.space_group_name_H-M   'P 1'
#
loop_
_entity.id
_entity.type
_entity.pdbx_description
1 polymer ?
#
loop_
_entity_poly.entity_id
_entity_poly.type
_entity_poly.pdbx_seq_one_letter_code
_entity_poly.pdbx_strand_id
1 'polypeptide(L)'
;MKKWYIGYYIYKDIETPSGMPRIIDDELFERVQRMLYRNKKSPASSRGQEEYMLITKLFCGYCKEMMIGYGGTSKSGKTYHYYACKNAKKKLCNKKVVSKEFGRIVN
;
A
#
# COMPACT_ATOMS: atom_id res chain seq x y z
N MET A 1 -6.79 -5.22 13.67
CA MET A 1 -7.61 -4.87 14.84
C MET A 1 -7.41 -5.97 15.91
N LYS A 2 -7.69 -5.74 17.19
CA LYS A 2 -7.44 -6.74 18.26
C LYS A 2 -8.73 -7.48 18.63
N LYS A 3 -8.67 -8.76 19.03
CA LYS A 3 -9.87 -9.58 19.32
C LYS A 3 -10.68 -9.18 20.57
N TRP A 4 -10.13 -8.36 21.46
CA TRP A 4 -10.88 -7.77 22.60
C TRP A 4 -12.18 -7.04 22.18
N TYR A 5 -12.26 -6.47 20.97
CA TYR A 5 -13.49 -5.81 20.48
C TYR A 5 -14.68 -6.77 20.30
N ILE A 6 -14.41 -8.07 20.08
CA ILE A 6 -15.41 -9.13 19.94
C ILE A 6 -15.57 -9.96 21.23
N GLY A 7 -15.00 -9.50 22.35
CA GLY A 7 -15.20 -10.08 23.69
C GLY A 7 -14.14 -11.11 24.12
N TYR A 8 -13.02 -11.21 23.40
CA TYR A 8 -11.91 -12.08 23.82
C TYR A 8 -11.03 -11.41 24.88
N TYR A 9 -10.75 -12.12 25.96
CA TYR A 9 -9.68 -11.79 26.88
C TYR A 9 -8.41 -12.55 26.48
N ILE A 10 -7.28 -11.84 26.36
CA ILE A 10 -5.99 -12.44 25.96
C ILE A 10 -4.98 -12.20 27.07
N TYR A 11 -4.47 -13.28 27.66
CA TYR A 11 -3.42 -13.23 28.67
C TYR A 11 -2.39 -14.33 28.43
N LYS A 12 -1.11 -13.98 28.34
CA LYS A 12 0.00 -14.92 28.06
C LYS A 12 -0.31 -15.86 26.86
N ASP A 13 -0.78 -15.26 25.77
CA ASP A 13 -1.18 -15.96 24.52
C ASP A 13 -2.35 -16.97 24.66
N ILE A 14 -2.99 -17.03 25.84
CA ILE A 14 -4.22 -17.79 26.06
C ILE A 14 -5.40 -16.90 25.69
N GLU A 15 -6.23 -17.39 24.78
CA GLU A 15 -7.47 -16.73 24.35
C GLU A 15 -8.66 -17.29 25.12
N THR A 16 -9.31 -16.45 25.92
CA THR A 16 -10.56 -16.77 26.62
C THR A 16 -11.74 -16.10 25.90
N PRO A 17 -12.62 -16.86 25.21
CA PRO A 17 -13.82 -16.30 24.60
C PRO A 17 -14.77 -15.79 25.69
N SER A 18 -15.51 -14.71 25.41
CA SER A 18 -16.45 -14.07 26.34
C SER A 18 -15.83 -13.60 27.66
N GLY A 19 -14.51 -13.40 27.72
CA GLY A 19 -13.81 -12.90 28.90
C GLY A 19 -13.92 -11.39 29.11
N MET A 20 -14.55 -10.66 28.18
CA MET A 20 -14.78 -9.22 28.27
C MET A 20 -16.09 -8.83 27.55
N PRO A 21 -16.75 -7.73 27.93
CA PRO A 21 -17.91 -7.23 27.19
C PRO A 21 -17.59 -7.00 25.70
N ARG A 22 -18.48 -7.49 24.84
CA ARG A 22 -18.42 -7.29 23.39
C ARG A 22 -18.82 -5.86 23.05
N ILE A 23 -18.04 -5.22 22.17
CA ILE A 23 -18.28 -3.83 21.73
C ILE A 23 -18.88 -3.81 20.32
N ILE A 24 -18.46 -4.73 19.43
CA ILE A 24 -18.95 -4.85 18.06
C ILE A 24 -19.22 -6.32 17.69
N ASP A 25 -19.99 -6.54 16.62
CA ASP A 25 -20.25 -7.87 16.08
C ASP A 25 -19.05 -8.46 15.31
N ASP A 26 -19.09 -9.79 15.14
CA ASP A 26 -18.03 -10.56 14.49
C ASP A 26 -17.94 -10.24 12.98
N GLU A 27 -19.05 -9.91 12.32
CA GLU A 27 -19.08 -9.60 10.89
C GLU A 27 -18.33 -8.30 10.58
N LEU A 28 -18.59 -7.25 11.36
CA LEU A 28 -17.94 -5.96 11.30
C LEU A 28 -16.46 -6.09 11.62
N PHE A 29 -16.12 -6.84 12.67
CA PHE A 29 -14.73 -7.11 13.02
C PHE A 29 -13.99 -7.77 11.86
N GLU A 30 -14.53 -8.84 11.30
CA GLU A 30 -13.92 -9.58 10.19
C GLU A 30 -13.82 -8.72 8.92
N ARG A 31 -14.82 -7.89 8.63
CA ARG A 31 -14.77 -6.93 7.52
C ARG A 31 -13.61 -5.96 7.68
N VAL A 32 -13.43 -5.39 8.87
CA VAL A 32 -12.32 -4.46 9.16
C VAL A 32 -10.98 -5.17 9.09
N GLN A 33 -10.86 -6.40 9.61
CA GLN A 33 -9.61 -7.18 9.49
C GLN A 33 -9.23 -7.41 8.02
N ARG A 34 -10.19 -7.77 7.17
CA ARG A 34 -9.95 -7.92 5.72
C ARG A 34 -9.47 -6.62 5.08
N MET A 35 -10.07 -5.49 5.44
CA MET A 35 -9.64 -4.17 4.95
C MET A 35 -8.22 -3.83 5.41
N LEU A 36 -7.90 -4.02 6.71
CA LEU A 36 -6.57 -3.79 7.25
C LEU A 36 -5.52 -4.70 6.60
N TYR A 37 -5.84 -5.96 6.35
CA TYR A 37 -4.96 -6.90 5.66
C TYR A 37 -4.65 -6.44 4.23
N ARG A 38 -5.68 -6.02 3.48
CA ARG A 38 -5.51 -5.45 2.12
C ARG A 38 -4.66 -4.18 2.15
N ASN A 39 -4.92 -3.28 3.09
CA ASN A 39 -4.18 -2.03 3.24
C ASN A 39 -2.71 -2.28 3.64
N LYS A 40 -2.44 -3.28 4.48
CA LYS A 40 -1.07 -3.67 4.85
C LYS A 40 -0.25 -4.15 3.64
N LYS A 41 -0.87 -4.77 2.64
CA LYS A 41 -0.22 -5.16 1.38
C LYS A 41 0.05 -3.99 0.45
N SER A 42 -0.66 -2.88 0.61
CA SER A 42 -0.48 -1.66 -0.20
C SER A 42 -0.37 -0.41 0.71
N PRO A 43 0.68 -0.32 1.55
CA PRO A 43 0.82 0.78 2.50
C PRO A 43 1.03 2.13 1.80
N ALA A 44 1.51 2.11 0.55
CA ALA A 44 1.62 3.30 -0.27
C ALA A 44 0.26 3.83 -0.75
N SER A 45 -0.78 3.00 -0.83
CA SER A 45 -2.14 3.45 -1.15
C SER A 45 -2.82 4.18 0.02
N SER A 46 -2.41 3.91 1.26
CA SER A 46 -2.97 4.57 2.46
C SER A 46 -2.20 5.83 2.88
N ARG A 47 -1.00 6.08 2.35
CA ARG A 47 -0.23 7.32 2.55
C ARG A 47 -0.74 8.44 1.65
N GLY A 48 -2.05 8.64 1.62
CA GLY A 48 -2.69 9.66 0.80
C GLY A 48 -2.02 11.02 1.01
N GLN A 49 -1.29 11.47 0.00
CA GLN A 49 -1.56 12.71 -0.73
C GLN A 49 -0.62 12.74 -1.95
N GLU A 50 -1.25 12.63 -3.11
CA GLU A 50 -0.74 12.98 -4.45
C GLU A 50 0.50 12.29 -5.04
N GLU A 51 1.49 11.79 -4.30
CA GLU A 51 2.80 11.54 -4.93
C GLU A 51 2.84 10.42 -5.98
N TYR A 52 2.15 9.29 -5.80
CA TYR A 52 2.21 8.16 -6.76
C TYR A 52 0.94 7.27 -6.75
N MET A 53 -0.18 7.78 -7.27
CA MET A 53 -1.49 7.08 -7.27
C MET A 53 -1.51 5.67 -7.91
N LEU A 54 -0.60 5.39 -8.85
CA LEU A 54 -0.53 4.10 -9.54
C LEU A 54 0.45 3.12 -8.90
N ILE A 55 1.04 3.48 -7.76
CA ILE A 55 1.92 2.56 -7.03
C ILE A 55 1.15 1.29 -6.66
N THR A 56 1.79 0.12 -6.75
CA THR A 56 1.18 -1.23 -6.60
C THR A 56 0.15 -1.64 -7.68
N LYS A 57 -0.23 -0.74 -8.60
CA LYS A 57 -1.12 -1.03 -9.73
C LYS A 57 -0.40 -1.06 -11.08
N LEU A 58 0.69 -0.30 -11.19
CA LEU A 58 1.47 -0.18 -12.42
C LEU A 58 2.56 -1.25 -12.51
N PHE A 59 2.53 -2.03 -13.58
CA PHE A 59 3.52 -3.07 -13.88
C PHE A 59 4.35 -2.71 -15.11
N CYS A 60 5.61 -3.15 -15.12
CA CYS A 60 6.51 -2.96 -16.25
C CYS A 60 6.08 -3.83 -17.43
N GLY A 61 5.83 -3.21 -18.59
CA GLY A 61 5.47 -3.96 -19.81
C GLY A 61 6.52 -4.99 -20.27
N TYR A 62 7.80 -4.79 -19.89
CA TYR A 62 8.92 -5.64 -20.31
C TYR A 62 9.13 -6.82 -19.37
N CYS A 63 9.44 -6.56 -18.10
CA CYS A 63 9.77 -7.62 -17.13
C CYS A 63 8.64 -7.99 -16.17
N LYS A 64 7.45 -7.38 -16.33
CA LYS A 64 6.25 -7.59 -15.51
C LYS A 64 6.38 -7.28 -14.01
N GLU A 65 7.56 -6.86 -13.55
CA GLU A 65 7.76 -6.39 -12.18
C GLU A 65 7.03 -5.05 -11.92
N MET A 66 6.67 -4.81 -10.67
CA MET A 66 6.03 -3.55 -10.25
C MET A 66 6.90 -2.32 -10.53
N MET A 67 6.22 -1.22 -10.89
CA MET A 67 6.82 0.11 -10.95
C MET A 67 6.65 0.84 -9.62
N ILE A 68 7.68 1.58 -9.23
CA ILE A 68 7.75 2.34 -7.97
C ILE A 68 7.80 3.84 -8.25
N GLY A 69 7.40 4.65 -7.27
CA GLY A 69 7.61 6.09 -7.31
C GLY A 69 9.09 6.43 -7.30
N TYR A 70 9.48 7.41 -8.11
CA TYR A 70 10.84 7.90 -8.22
C TYR A 70 10.81 9.41 -8.41
N GLY A 71 11.44 10.15 -7.51
CA GLY A 71 11.45 11.61 -7.58
C GLY A 71 12.84 12.19 -7.34
N GLY A 72 12.98 13.46 -7.65
CA GLY A 72 14.18 14.25 -7.37
C GLY A 72 13.89 15.73 -7.52
N THR A 73 14.68 16.55 -6.83
CA THR A 73 14.58 18.01 -6.86
C THR A 73 15.72 18.57 -7.71
N SER A 74 15.41 19.49 -8.64
CA SER A 74 16.44 20.19 -9.41
C SER A 74 17.21 21.20 -8.55
N LYS A 75 18.35 21.67 -9.06
CA LYS A 75 19.12 22.78 -8.47
C LYS A 75 18.29 24.06 -8.28
N SER A 76 17.26 24.26 -9.10
CA SER A 76 16.34 25.39 -9.03
C SER A 76 15.15 25.17 -8.07
N GLY A 77 15.14 24.06 -7.32
CA GLY A 77 14.07 23.74 -6.36
C GLY A 77 12.83 23.07 -6.96
N LYS A 78 12.78 22.82 -8.27
CA LYS A 78 11.63 22.16 -8.91
C LYS A 78 11.66 20.66 -8.64
N THR A 79 10.59 20.13 -8.06
CA THR A 79 10.42 18.69 -7.82
C THR A 79 9.88 18.00 -9.06
N TYR A 80 10.41 16.81 -9.33
CA TYR A 80 9.95 15.95 -10.41
C TYR A 80 9.55 14.59 -9.86
N HIS A 81 8.48 14.03 -10.41
CA HIS A 81 7.94 12.74 -9.99
C HIS A 81 7.75 11.82 -11.21
N TYR A 82 8.22 10.59 -11.08
CA TYR A 82 8.26 9.57 -12.12
C TYR A 82 7.87 8.20 -11.56
N TYR A 83 7.46 7.30 -12.43
CA TYR A 83 7.43 5.87 -12.16
C TYR A 83 8.67 5.20 -12.75
N ALA A 84 9.35 4.37 -11.96
CA ALA A 84 10.52 3.60 -12.38
C ALA A 84 10.28 2.11 -12.19
N CYS A 85 10.71 1.30 -13.16
CA CYS A 85 10.70 -0.15 -13.00
C CYS A 85 11.72 -0.56 -11.93
N LYS A 86 11.29 -1.36 -10.95
CA LYS A 86 12.16 -1.85 -9.86
C LYS A 86 13.39 -2.60 -10.37
N ASN A 87 13.22 -3.44 -11.38
CA ASN A 87 14.34 -4.15 -12.00
C ASN A 87 15.23 -3.25 -12.87
N ALA A 88 14.71 -2.15 -13.43
CA ALA A 88 15.54 -1.21 -14.17
C ALA A 88 16.50 -0.46 -13.25
N LYS A 89 16.07 -0.15 -12.02
CA LYS A 89 16.97 0.39 -10.97
C LYS A 89 18.10 -0.58 -10.60
N LYS A 90 17.86 -1.88 -10.71
CA LYS A 90 18.86 -2.93 -10.51
C LYS A 90 19.66 -3.27 -11.77
N LYS A 91 19.48 -2.53 -12.88
CA LYS A 91 20.08 -2.82 -14.20
C LYS A 91 19.70 -4.19 -14.78
N LEU A 92 18.58 -4.76 -14.35
CA LEU A 92 18.03 -6.04 -14.83
C LEU A 92 16.90 -5.84 -15.87
N CYS A 93 16.56 -4.60 -16.20
CA CYS A 93 15.53 -4.28 -17.18
C CYS A 93 15.84 -2.94 -17.86
N ASN A 94 15.55 -2.84 -19.16
CA ASN A 94 15.85 -1.65 -19.97
C ASN A 94 14.69 -0.64 -20.03
N LYS A 95 13.65 -0.80 -19.20
CA LYS A 95 12.50 0.11 -19.17
C LYS A 95 12.93 1.51 -18.68
N LYS A 96 12.70 2.52 -19.51
CA LYS A 96 12.87 3.94 -19.13
C LYS A 96 11.87 4.37 -18.06
N VAL A 97 12.26 5.36 -17.24
CA VAL A 97 11.35 6.03 -16.30
C VAL A 97 10.21 6.72 -17.06
N VAL A 98 9.04 6.76 -16.45
CA VAL A 98 7.82 7.34 -17.03
C VAL A 98 7.38 8.51 -16.16
N SER A 99 7.00 9.64 -16.75
CA SER A 99 6.44 10.77 -15.97
C SER A 99 5.24 10.31 -15.15
N LYS A 100 5.12 10.78 -13.91
CA LYS A 100 3.93 10.55 -13.09
C LYS A 100 2.65 11.01 -13.78
N GLU A 101 2.73 12.06 -14.59
CA GLU A 101 1.60 12.66 -15.30
C GLU A 101 1.05 11.78 -16.43
N PHE A 102 1.82 10.78 -16.89
CA PHE A 102 1.35 9.84 -17.92
C PHE A 102 0.02 9.15 -17.51
N GLY A 103 -0.16 8.87 -16.22
CA GLY A 103 -1.39 8.27 -15.70
C GLY A 103 -2.59 9.22 -15.60
N ARG A 104 -2.40 10.54 -15.78
CA ARG A 104 -3.49 11.53 -15.73
C ARG A 104 -4.16 11.75 -17.09
N ILE A 105 -3.52 11.34 -18.19
CA ILE A 105 -4.04 11.53 -19.56
C ILE A 105 -5.07 10.45 -19.94
N VAL A 106 -5.22 9.40 -19.12
CA VAL A 106 -6.02 8.20 -19.44
C VAL A 106 -7.35 8.14 -18.66
N ASN A 107 -7.82 9.24 -18.07
CA ASN A 107 -9.14 9.35 -17.43
C ASN A 107 -9.93 10.53 -18.01
#